data_AF-A0AAW0KMH9-F1
#
_entry.id   AF-A0AAW0KMH9-F1
#
_cell.length_a   1.000
_cell.length_b   1.000
_cell.length_c   1.000
_cell.angle_alpha   90.00
_cell.angle_beta   90.00
_cell.angle_gamma   90.00
#
_symmetry.space_group_name_H-M   'P 1'
#
loop_
_entity.id
_entity.type
_entity.pdbx_description
1 polymer ?
#
loop_
_entity_poly.entity_id
_entity_poly.type
_entity_poly.pdbx_seq_one_letter_code
_entity_poly.pdbx_strand_id
1 'polypeptide(L)'
;MSVPSKVWNFLSRAAKTAIPIKTSLVKRQVLSEATCDQCKMQPESVLHALWSCPCLNEVWESDQVWSFRSTQSFMNFQQLILHVIDAGLDWDVFSMVVWSLWYRRNQVRVDTDVEMCVET
;
A
#
# COMPACT_ATOMS: atom_id res chain seq x y z
N MET A 1 7.88 -18.40 -8.17
CA MET A 1 6.59 -18.42 -8.91
C MET A 1 6.52 -17.09 -9.65
N SER A 2 6.54 -17.04 -10.98
CA SER A 2 6.68 -15.75 -11.68
C SER A 2 5.56 -14.75 -11.31
N VAL A 3 5.94 -13.54 -10.91
CA VAL A 3 5.01 -12.44 -10.63
C VAL A 3 4.20 -12.11 -11.90
N PRO A 4 2.84 -12.15 -11.85
CA PRO A 4 2.02 -11.84 -13.00
C PRO A 4 2.25 -10.40 -13.52
N SER A 5 2.16 -10.17 -14.83
CA SER A 5 2.43 -8.86 -15.45
C SER A 5 1.59 -7.72 -14.87
N LYS A 6 0.36 -8.00 -14.43
CA LYS A 6 -0.50 -7.02 -13.76
C LYS A 6 0.09 -6.50 -12.45
N VAL A 7 0.73 -7.40 -11.68
CA VAL A 7 1.36 -7.08 -10.40
C VAL A 7 2.63 -6.27 -10.65
N TRP A 8 3.41 -6.65 -11.67
CA TRP A 8 4.57 -5.88 -12.08
C TRP A 8 4.23 -4.43 -12.49
N ASN A 9 3.20 -4.27 -13.33
CA ASN A 9 2.70 -2.95 -13.73
C ASN A 9 2.27 -2.12 -12.51
N PHE A 10 1.59 -2.75 -11.56
CA PHE A 10 1.22 -2.11 -10.30
C PHE A 10 2.46 -1.67 -9.49
N LEU A 11 3.43 -2.55 -9.27
CA LEU A 11 4.64 -2.24 -8.50
C LEU A 11 5.44 -1.09 -9.14
N SER A 12 5.56 -1.09 -10.47
CA SER A 12 6.21 0.01 -11.21
C SER A 12 5.51 1.35 -10.96
N ARG A 13 4.17 1.36 -10.95
CA ARG A 13 3.38 2.55 -10.63
C ARG A 13 3.50 2.93 -9.16
N ALA A 14 3.46 1.96 -8.25
CA ALA A 14 3.55 2.19 -6.81
C ALA A 14 4.92 2.79 -6.43
N ALA A 15 6.01 2.29 -6.99
CA ALA A 15 7.36 2.82 -6.82
C ALA A 15 7.45 4.30 -7.24
N LYS A 16 6.75 4.68 -8.31
CA LYS A 16 6.68 6.05 -8.82
C LYS A 16 5.60 6.91 -8.15
N THR A 17 4.94 6.41 -7.08
CA THR A 17 3.80 7.06 -6.43
C THR A 17 2.62 7.36 -7.37
N ALA A 18 2.51 6.62 -8.47
CA ALA A 18 1.54 6.80 -9.56
C ALA A 18 0.30 5.88 -9.44
N ILE A 19 -0.06 5.54 -8.19
CA ILE A 19 -1.28 4.80 -7.84
C ILE A 19 -2.25 5.72 -7.08
N PRO A 20 -3.58 5.51 -7.16
CA PRO A 20 -4.57 6.37 -6.51
C PRO A 20 -4.57 6.23 -4.98
N ILE A 21 -3.67 6.94 -4.31
CA ILE A 21 -3.65 7.09 -2.84
C ILE A 21 -4.19 8.46 -2.43
N LYS A 22 -4.70 8.60 -1.20
CA LYS A 22 -5.34 9.86 -0.79
C LYS A 22 -4.43 11.06 -0.91
N THR A 23 -3.16 10.96 -0.53
CA THR A 23 -2.20 12.08 -0.69
C THR A 23 -2.04 12.52 -2.15
N SER A 24 -2.16 11.59 -3.12
CA SER A 24 -2.15 11.93 -4.55
C SER A 24 -3.46 12.57 -5.02
N LEU A 25 -4.59 12.17 -4.42
CA LEU A 25 -5.91 12.73 -4.71
C LEU A 25 -6.07 14.14 -4.12
N VAL A 26 -5.55 14.38 -2.91
CA VAL A 26 -5.48 15.73 -2.30
C VAL A 26 -4.59 16.65 -3.15
N LYS A 27 -3.43 16.18 -3.62
CA LYS A 27 -2.58 16.95 -4.55
C LYS A 27 -3.30 17.30 -5.86
N ARG A 28 -4.25 16.48 -6.28
CA ARG A 28 -5.09 16.71 -7.46
C ARG A 28 -6.40 17.45 -7.12
N GLN A 29 -6.56 17.93 -5.88
CA GLN A 29 -7.76 18.60 -5.35
C GLN A 29 -9.05 17.78 -5.45
N VAL A 30 -8.93 16.45 -5.51
CA VAL A 30 -10.08 15.52 -5.54
C VAL A 30 -10.60 15.23 -4.13
N LEU A 31 -9.72 15.25 -3.12
CA LEU A 31 -10.06 15.04 -1.71
C LEU A 31 -9.52 16.20 -0.85
N SER A 32 -10.19 16.50 0.26
CA SER A 32 -9.74 17.49 1.25
C SER A 32 -8.83 16.89 2.33
N GLU A 33 -8.98 15.60 2.63
CA GLU A 33 -8.24 14.92 3.69
C GLU A 33 -7.33 13.80 3.17
N ALA A 34 -6.07 13.83 3.62
CA ALA A 34 -5.07 12.82 3.27
C ALA A 34 -5.04 11.64 4.25
N THR A 35 -5.71 11.72 5.40
CA THR A 35 -5.63 10.75 6.49
C THR A 35 -6.07 9.35 6.05
N CYS A 36 -5.26 8.35 6.38
CA CYS A 36 -5.50 6.94 6.09
C CYS A 36 -6.83 6.48 6.68
N ASP A 37 -7.69 5.88 5.86
CA ASP A 37 -9.01 5.42 6.34
C ASP A 37 -8.97 4.26 7.31
N GLN A 38 -7.90 3.47 7.26
CA GLN A 38 -7.78 2.27 8.07
C GLN A 38 -7.33 2.61 9.49
N CYS A 39 -6.27 3.42 9.61
CA CYS A 39 -5.68 3.73 10.91
C CYS A 39 -6.14 5.08 11.49
N LYS A 40 -6.67 5.99 10.65
CA LYS A 40 -7.11 7.35 11.01
C LYS A 40 -6.05 8.21 11.72
N MET A 41 -4.76 7.85 11.63
CA MET A 41 -3.67 8.49 12.39
C MET A 41 -2.70 9.33 11.54
N GLN A 42 -2.43 8.91 10.30
CA GLN A 42 -1.36 9.49 9.48
C GLN A 42 -1.84 9.72 8.04
N PRO A 43 -1.25 10.69 7.31
CA PRO A 43 -1.49 10.84 5.89
C PRO A 43 -1.17 9.57 5.10
N GLU A 44 -2.06 9.18 4.19
CA GLU A 44 -1.96 7.97 3.41
C GLU A 44 -1.00 8.15 2.22
N SER A 45 0.24 7.72 2.42
CA SER A 45 1.25 7.52 1.36
C SER A 45 1.20 6.09 0.81
N VAL A 46 1.87 5.82 -0.33
CA VAL A 46 2.01 4.44 -0.87
C VAL A 46 2.65 3.53 0.19
N LEU A 47 3.72 4.02 0.82
CA LEU A 47 4.43 3.28 1.86
C LEU A 47 3.51 3.00 3.05
N HIS A 48 2.72 3.97 3.48
CA HIS A 48 1.78 3.77 4.58
C HIS A 48 0.69 2.76 4.20
N ALA A 49 0.04 2.94 3.05
CA ALA A 49 -1.04 2.08 2.61
C ALA A 49 -0.64 0.60 2.41
N LEU A 50 0.64 0.33 2.12
CA LEU A 50 1.11 -1.01 1.74
C LEU A 50 2.07 -1.64 2.75
N TRP A 51 2.71 -0.86 3.63
CA TRP A 51 3.76 -1.36 4.53
C TRP A 51 3.62 -0.82 5.96
N SER A 52 3.71 0.50 6.17
CA SER A 52 3.89 1.06 7.51
C SER A 52 2.59 1.32 8.28
N CYS A 53 1.42 1.08 7.69
CA CYS A 53 0.16 1.21 8.43
C CYS A 53 0.07 0.13 9.54
N PRO A 54 -0.24 0.51 10.80
CA PRO A 54 -0.36 -0.44 11.90
C PRO A 54 -1.44 -1.51 11.70
N CYS A 55 -2.49 -1.20 10.94
CA CYS A 55 -3.54 -2.16 10.57
C CYS A 55 -3.01 -3.32 9.69
N LEU A 56 -1.76 -3.26 9.24
CA LEU A 56 -1.11 -4.31 8.46
C LEU A 56 -0.20 -5.21 9.31
N ASN A 57 -0.13 -5.00 10.62
CA ASN A 57 0.74 -5.78 11.52
C ASN A 57 0.47 -7.28 11.38
N GLU A 58 -0.78 -7.71 11.45
CA GLU A 58 -1.15 -9.14 11.34
C GLU A 58 -0.69 -9.79 10.03
N VAL A 59 -0.59 -9.02 8.94
CA VAL A 59 -0.18 -9.52 7.62
C VAL A 59 1.34 -9.65 7.52
N TRP A 60 2.08 -8.69 8.07
CA TRP A 60 3.54 -8.66 7.94
C TRP A 60 4.23 -9.43 9.08
N GLU A 61 3.67 -9.44 10.28
CA GLU A 61 4.24 -10.12 11.45
C GLU A 61 3.94 -11.62 11.47
N SER A 62 3.12 -12.13 10.54
CA SER A 62 2.90 -13.57 10.38
C SER A 62 4.15 -14.32 9.91
N ASP A 63 5.12 -13.62 9.33
CA ASP A 63 6.39 -14.20 8.88
C ASP A 63 7.57 -13.36 9.39
N GLN A 64 8.51 -14.02 10.08
CA GLN A 64 9.66 -13.39 10.71
C GLN A 64 10.60 -12.70 9.69
N VAL A 65 10.55 -13.11 8.41
CA VAL A 65 11.33 -12.50 7.33
C VAL A 65 11.06 -10.98 7.19
N TRP A 66 9.89 -10.50 7.62
CA TRP A 66 9.51 -9.07 7.58
C TRP A 66 9.72 -8.33 8.90
N SER A 67 10.41 -8.93 9.87
CA SER A 67 10.65 -8.33 11.20
C SER A 67 11.38 -6.98 11.16
N PHE A 68 12.13 -6.69 10.09
CA PHE A 68 12.75 -5.37 9.89
C PHE A 68 11.73 -4.22 9.83
N ARG A 69 10.45 -4.53 9.60
CA ARG A 69 9.36 -3.55 9.64
C ARG A 69 9.26 -2.79 10.96
N SER A 70 9.59 -3.43 12.09
CA SER A 70 9.52 -2.80 13.42
C SER A 70 10.80 -2.03 13.77
N THR A 71 11.91 -2.29 13.09
CA THR A 71 13.23 -1.73 13.40
C THR A 71 13.71 -0.72 12.36
N GLN A 72 13.12 -0.71 11.16
CA GLN A 72 13.54 0.14 10.05
C GLN A 72 12.38 0.97 9.50
N SER A 73 12.68 2.24 9.21
CA SER A 73 11.78 3.16 8.52
C SER A 73 12.31 3.48 7.13
N PHE A 74 11.43 3.55 6.14
CA PHE A 74 11.76 3.96 4.78
C PHE A 74 11.15 5.32 4.47
N MET A 75 11.82 6.15 3.65
CA MET A 75 11.26 7.45 3.27
C MET A 75 10.10 7.30 2.27
N ASN A 76 10.17 6.29 1.41
CA ASN A 76 9.15 6.03 0.40
C ASN A 76 9.12 4.55 0.00
N PHE A 77 8.13 4.17 -0.81
CA PHE A 77 7.93 2.79 -1.24
C PHE A 77 9.06 2.26 -2.15
N GLN A 78 9.72 3.14 -2.91
CA GLN A 78 10.85 2.75 -3.74
C GLN A 78 12.05 2.29 -2.89
N GLN A 79 12.34 2.99 -1.79
CA GLN A 79 13.42 2.57 -0.88
C GLN A 79 13.14 1.21 -0.23
N LEU A 80 11.88 0.94 0.14
CA LEU A 80 11.47 -0.38 0.62
C LEU A 80 11.70 -1.46 -0.44
N ILE A 81 11.29 -1.21 -1.70
CA ILE A 81 11.53 -2.16 -2.81
C ILE A 81 13.03 -2.46 -2.97
N LEU A 82 13.88 -1.42 -2.96
CA LEU A 82 15.32 -1.60 -3.10
C LEU A 82 15.89 -2.42 -1.95
N HIS A 83 15.41 -2.20 -0.72
CA HIS A 83 15.83 -3.00 0.43
C HIS A 83 15.44 -4.47 0.31
N VAL A 84 14.21 -4.78 -0.10
CA VAL A 84 13.76 -6.17 -0.32
C VAL A 84 14.64 -6.90 -1.33
N ILE A 85 15.04 -6.20 -2.41
CA ILE A 85 15.93 -6.75 -3.45
C ILE A 85 17.35 -6.95 -2.90
N ASP A 86 17.91 -5.94 -2.24
CA ASP A 86 19.28 -5.95 -1.71
C ASP A 86 19.47 -7.01 -0.60
N ALA A 87 18.46 -7.15 0.27
CA ALA A 87 18.45 -8.16 1.32
C ALA A 87 18.15 -9.59 0.79
N GLY A 88 17.90 -9.76 -0.51
CA GLY A 88 17.63 -11.06 -1.11
C GLY A 88 16.35 -11.73 -0.59
N LEU A 89 15.37 -10.95 -0.16
CA LEU A 89 14.10 -11.45 0.35
C LEU A 89 13.24 -11.99 -0.80
N ASP A 90 12.25 -12.81 -0.49
CA ASP A 90 11.35 -13.38 -1.50
C ASP A 90 10.52 -12.29 -2.18
N TRP A 91 10.98 -11.89 -3.37
CA TRP A 91 10.36 -10.87 -4.20
C TRP A 91 8.96 -11.26 -4.67
N ASP A 92 8.74 -12.55 -4.95
CA ASP A 92 7.45 -13.04 -5.44
C ASP A 92 6.41 -12.93 -4.31
N VAL A 93 6.76 -13.35 -3.10
CA VAL A 93 5.89 -13.23 -1.91
C VAL A 93 5.61 -11.77 -1.60
N PHE A 94 6.64 -10.92 -1.52
CA PHE A 94 6.47 -9.48 -1.27
C PHE A 94 5.51 -8.85 -2.28
N SER A 95 5.74 -9.10 -3.58
CA SER A 95 4.93 -8.58 -4.68
C SER A 95 3.46 -8.96 -4.56
N MET A 96 3.19 -10.22 -4.22
CA MET A 96 1.84 -10.75 -4.08
C MET A 96 1.12 -10.20 -2.84
N VAL A 97 1.82 -10.05 -1.71
CA VAL A 97 1.25 -9.47 -0.48
C VAL A 97 0.88 -8.01 -0.72
N VAL A 98 1.81 -7.20 -1.22
CA VAL A 98 1.56 -5.77 -1.52
C VAL A 98 0.41 -5.61 -2.51
N TRP A 99 0.37 -6.41 -3.58
CA TRP A 99 -0.75 -6.39 -4.52
C TRP A 99 -2.08 -6.73 -3.84
N SER A 100 -2.12 -7.76 -2.99
CA SER A 100 -3.35 -8.19 -2.31
C SER A 100 -3.85 -7.13 -1.33
N LEU A 101 -2.94 -6.48 -0.60
CA LEU A 101 -3.26 -5.35 0.27
C LEU A 101 -3.84 -4.18 -0.51
N TRP A 102 -3.20 -3.83 -1.63
CA TRP A 102 -3.69 -2.80 -2.52
C TRP A 102 -5.07 -3.12 -3.10
N TYR A 103 -5.25 -4.35 -3.58
CA TYR A 103 -6.50 -4.81 -4.18
C TYR A 103 -7.65 -4.72 -3.17
N ARG A 104 -7.46 -5.23 -1.95
CA ARG A 104 -8.44 -5.13 -0.86
C ARG A 104 -8.80 -3.66 -0.56
N ARG A 105 -7.79 -2.78 -0.47
CA ARG A 105 -8.03 -1.35 -0.19
C ARG A 105 -8.85 -0.66 -1.29
N ASN A 106 -8.68 -1.04 -2.56
CA ASN A 106 -9.47 -0.46 -3.64
C ASN A 106 -10.88 -1.05 -3.75
N GLN A 107 -11.07 -2.33 -3.43
CA GLN A 107 -12.41 -2.92 -3.39
C GLN A 107 -13.30 -2.19 -2.37
N VAL A 108 -12.78 -1.95 -1.15
CA VAL A 108 -13.52 -1.21 -0.12
C VAL A 108 -13.93 0.18 -0.63
N ARG A 109 -13.08 0.89 -1.38
CA ARG A 109 -13.43 2.22 -1.93
C ARG A 109 -14.54 2.16 -2.97
N VAL A 110 -14.51 1.16 -3.86
CA VAL A 110 -15.55 0.98 -4.88
C VAL A 110 -16.91 0.69 -4.24
N ASP A 111 -16.95 -0.06 -3.13
CA ASP A 111 -18.19 -0.33 -2.41
C ASP A 111 -18.70 0.88 -1.61
N THR A 112 -17.80 1.73 -1.09
CA THR A 112 -18.21 2.91 -0.30
C THR A 112 -18.81 4.03 -1.17
N ASP A 113 -18.39 4.15 -2.44
CA ASP A 113 -18.97 5.11 -3.39
C ASP A 113 -20.41 4.73 -3.81
N VAL A 114 -20.86 3.51 -3.53
CA VAL A 114 -22.23 3.05 -3.86
C VAL A 114 -23.24 3.43 -2.77
N GLU A 115 -22.81 3.55 -1.50
CA GLU A 115 -23.71 3.93 -0.39
C GLU A 115 -23.96 5.45 -0.31
N MET A 116 -23.07 6.29 -0.84
CA MET A 116 -23.29 7.75 -0.91
C MET A 116 -24.26 8.20 -2.01
N CYS A 117 -24.80 7.28 -2.83
CA CYS A 117 -25.83 7.57 -3.83
C CYS A 117 -27.24 7.09 -3.42
N VAL A 118 -27.42 6.54 -2.22
CA VAL A 118 -28.74 6.08 -1.74
C VAL A 118 -29.13 6.82 -0.47
N GLU A 119 -29.23 8.15 -0.55
CA GLU A 119 -30.06 8.94 0.38
C GLU A 119 -30.30 10.34 -0.22
N THR A 120 -31.41 10.44 -0.95
CA THR A 120 -32.15 11.68 -1.28
C THR A 120 -33.59 11.49 -0.87
#